data_AF-W2TEM0-F1
#
_entry.id   AF-W2TEM0-F1
#
_cell.length_a   1.000
_cell.length_b   1.000
_cell.length_c   1.000
_cell.angle_alpha   90.00
_cell.angle_beta   90.00
_cell.angle_gamma   90.00
#
_symmetry.space_group_name_H-M   'P 1'
#
loop_
_entity.id
_entity.type
_entity.pdbx_description
1 polymer ?
#
loop_
_entity_poly.entity_id
_entity_poly.type
_entity_poly.pdbx_seq_one_letter_code
_entity_poly.pdbx_strand_id
1 'polypeptide(L)'
;MCPSGIMIWIGKAIFLIFELFVSILQFNLLIAMMTRTYETIFRTRKEYKRQWAQVILMLELSLAPKDRLMYLLEYSRPTGTNKKLRSLVVNKNIYHNKDPEEIARSKEEKAKKVIEERKALLKRRLKVCGIHWYFLVGLS
;
A
#
# COMPACT_ATOMS: atom_id res chain seq x y z
N MET A 1 -52.40 34.90 -37.85
CA MET A 1 -52.46 33.52 -37.33
C MET A 1 -51.35 33.36 -36.30
N CYS A 2 -51.71 33.25 -35.03
CA CYS A 2 -50.77 33.37 -33.91
C CYS A 2 -49.86 32.13 -33.81
N PRO A 3 -48.52 32.29 -33.81
CA PRO A 3 -47.56 31.19 -33.66
C PRO A 3 -47.40 30.77 -32.18
N SER A 4 -48.48 30.76 -31.40
CA SER A 4 -48.46 30.49 -29.95
C SER A 4 -47.92 29.10 -29.63
N GLY A 5 -48.20 28.10 -30.47
CA GLY A 5 -47.69 26.73 -30.26
C GLY A 5 -46.17 26.63 -30.38
N ILE A 6 -45.56 27.41 -31.28
CA ILE A 6 -44.11 27.41 -31.51
C ILE A 6 -43.37 28.03 -30.33
N MET A 7 -43.89 29.14 -29.78
CA MET A 7 -43.29 29.81 -28.61
C MET A 7 -43.30 28.92 -27.36
N ILE A 8 -44.41 28.20 -27.11
CA ILE A 8 -44.51 27.28 -25.97
C ILE A 8 -43.54 26.10 -26.14
N TRP A 9 -43.41 25.56 -27.35
CA TRP A 9 -42.50 24.44 -27.61
C TRP A 9 -41.02 24.84 -27.44
N ILE A 10 -40.63 26.01 -27.93
CA ILE A 10 -39.29 26.56 -27.75
C ILE A 10 -38.99 26.76 -26.26
N GLY A 11 -39.93 27.29 -25.48
CA GLY A 11 -39.76 27.46 -24.02
C GLY A 11 -39.52 26.13 -23.29
N LYS A 12 -40.28 25.09 -23.63
CA LYS A 12 -40.10 23.74 -23.05
C LYS A 12 -38.76 23.13 -23.45
N ALA A 13 -38.31 23.34 -24.69
CA ALA A 13 -37.04 22.84 -25.17
C ALA A 13 -35.85 23.53 -24.47
N ILE A 14 -35.86 24.86 -24.35
CA ILE A 14 -34.78 25.63 -23.69
C ILE A 14 -34.72 25.26 -22.20
N PHE A 15 -35.87 25.15 -21.53
CA PHE A 15 -35.93 24.76 -20.13
C PHE A 15 -35.33 23.36 -19.90
N LEU A 16 -35.71 22.39 -20.75
CA LEU A 16 -35.19 21.02 -20.64
C LEU A 16 -33.68 20.93 -20.94
N ILE A 17 -33.19 21.65 -21.94
CA ILE A 17 -31.76 21.70 -22.27
C ILE A 17 -30.97 22.34 -21.11
N PHE A 18 -31.48 23.42 -20.53
CA PHE A 18 -30.84 24.10 -19.41
C PHE A 18 -30.78 23.18 -18.17
N GLU A 19 -31.88 22.53 -17.82
CA GLU A 19 -31.94 21.63 -16.66
C GLU A 19 -31.03 20.39 -16.85
N LEU A 20 -30.97 19.84 -18.07
CA LEU A 20 -30.03 18.78 -18.43
C LEU A 20 -28.58 19.24 -18.27
N PHE A 21 -28.23 20.43 -18.77
CA PHE A 21 -26.87 20.95 -18.70
C PHE A 21 -26.43 21.22 -17.26
N VAL A 22 -27.31 21.81 -16.44
CA VAL A 22 -27.07 22.06 -15.01
C VAL A 22 -26.85 20.75 -14.26
N SER A 23 -27.70 19.75 -14.48
CA SER A 23 -27.57 18.46 -13.80
C SER A 23 -26.24 17.76 -14.15
N ILE A 24 -25.85 17.71 -15.44
CA ILE A 24 -24.60 17.08 -15.87
C ILE A 24 -23.37 17.76 -15.24
N LEU A 25 -23.35 19.10 -15.21
CA LEU A 25 -22.25 19.86 -14.58
C LEU A 25 -22.20 19.62 -13.07
N GLN A 26 -23.36 19.61 -12.40
CA GLN A 26 -23.44 19.39 -10.95
C GLN A 26 -23.02 17.97 -10.56
N PHE A 27 -23.41 16.95 -11.33
CA PHE A 27 -22.95 15.57 -11.12
C PHE A 27 -21.45 15.44 -11.32
N ASN A 28 -20.87 16.09 -12.33
CA ASN A 28 -19.43 16.05 -12.58
C ASN A 28 -18.63 16.61 -11.40
N LEU A 29 -19.08 17.73 -10.82
CA LEU A 29 -18.44 18.34 -9.65
C LEU A 29 -18.68 17.55 -8.36
N LEU A 30 -19.87 16.99 -8.18
CA LEU A 30 -20.20 16.17 -7.02
C LEU A 30 -19.36 14.88 -7.02
N ILE A 31 -19.29 14.18 -8.14
CA ILE A 31 -18.46 12.98 -8.28
C ILE A 31 -16.99 13.34 -8.08
N ALA A 32 -16.52 14.49 -8.58
CA ALA A 32 -15.14 14.92 -8.33
C ALA A 32 -14.86 15.12 -6.83
N MET A 33 -15.73 15.78 -6.09
CA MET A 33 -15.57 16.00 -4.64
C MET A 33 -15.70 14.68 -3.86
N MET A 34 -16.66 13.82 -4.23
CA MET A 34 -16.85 12.50 -3.63
C MET A 34 -15.68 11.55 -3.93
N THR A 35 -15.09 11.61 -5.13
CA THR A 35 -13.93 10.79 -5.51
C THR A 35 -12.66 11.24 -4.79
N ARG A 36 -12.44 12.56 -4.67
CA ARG A 36 -11.31 13.11 -3.89
C ARG A 36 -11.39 12.74 -2.41
N THR A 37 -12.59 12.73 -1.84
CA THR A 37 -12.81 12.24 -0.47
C THR A 37 -12.71 10.72 -0.39
N TYR A 38 -13.07 9.97 -1.44
CA TYR A 38 -12.90 8.52 -1.49
C TYR A 38 -11.44 8.06 -1.49
N GLU A 39 -10.56 8.73 -2.27
CA GLU A 39 -9.11 8.48 -2.20
C GLU A 39 -8.53 8.80 -0.82
N THR A 40 -9.08 9.81 -0.14
CA THR A 40 -8.73 10.12 1.24
C THR A 40 -9.26 9.06 2.21
N ILE A 41 -10.45 8.51 1.96
CA ILE A 41 -11.06 7.41 2.73
C ILE A 41 -10.27 6.08 2.59
N PHE A 42 -9.61 5.85 1.45
CA PHE A 42 -8.69 4.73 1.32
C PHE A 42 -7.56 4.78 2.36
N ARG A 43 -7.10 5.98 2.75
CA ARG A 43 -6.15 6.16 3.85
C ARG A 43 -6.76 5.81 5.21
N THR A 44 -8.07 6.00 5.38
CA THR A 44 -8.85 5.70 6.60
C THR A 44 -9.00 4.19 6.87
N ARG A 45 -8.68 3.30 5.91
CA ARG A 45 -8.53 1.85 6.20
C ARG A 45 -7.48 1.55 7.28
N LYS A 46 -6.49 2.44 7.46
CA LYS A 46 -5.54 2.36 8.58
C LYS A 46 -6.17 2.72 9.93
N GLU A 47 -7.19 3.57 9.91
CA GLU A 47 -7.89 4.05 11.10
C GLU A 47 -8.78 2.97 11.71
N TYR A 48 -9.48 2.19 10.87
CA TYR A 48 -10.22 1.01 11.32
C TYR A 48 -9.34 0.02 12.08
N LYS A 49 -8.12 -0.24 11.57
CA LYS A 49 -7.16 -1.09 12.27
C LYS A 49 -6.69 -0.49 13.59
N ARG A 50 -6.55 0.83 13.67
CA ARG A 50 -6.18 1.54 14.91
C ARG A 50 -7.27 1.40 15.96
N GLN A 51 -8.52 1.62 15.57
CA GLN A 51 -9.68 1.45 16.44
C GLN A 51 -9.81 0.00 16.91
N TRP A 52 -9.63 -0.96 16.00
CA TRP A 52 -9.71 -2.38 16.35
C TRP A 52 -8.59 -2.80 17.32
N ALA A 53 -7.36 -2.30 17.13
CA ALA A 53 -6.26 -2.52 18.06
C ALA A 53 -6.51 -1.89 19.43
N GLN A 54 -7.14 -0.72 19.49
CA GLN A 54 -7.52 -0.08 20.76
C GLN A 54 -8.54 -0.92 21.53
N VAL A 55 -9.56 -1.45 20.86
CA VAL A 55 -10.57 -2.32 21.48
C VAL A 55 -9.92 -3.59 22.04
N ILE A 56 -9.03 -4.23 21.27
CA ILE A 56 -8.31 -5.43 21.73
C ILE A 56 -7.43 -5.09 22.94
N LEU A 57 -6.69 -3.99 22.89
CA LEU A 57 -5.83 -3.58 24.01
C LEU A 57 -6.63 -3.30 25.28
N MET A 58 -7.79 -2.64 25.17
CA MET A 58 -8.68 -2.42 26.31
C MET A 58 -9.23 -3.73 26.89
N LEU A 59 -9.55 -4.69 26.03
CA LEU A 59 -10.03 -6.00 26.44
C LEU A 59 -8.90 -6.83 27.10
N GLU A 60 -7.69 -6.78 26.57
CA GLU A 60 -6.50 -7.38 27.19
C GLU A 60 -6.16 -6.74 28.54
N LEU A 61 -6.34 -5.42 28.69
CA LEU A 61 -6.15 -4.71 29.96
C LEU A 61 -7.19 -5.10 31.03
N SER A 62 -8.37 -5.55 30.60
CA SER A 62 -9.45 -6.00 31.48
C SER A 62 -9.23 -7.42 32.05
N LEU A 63 -8.25 -8.17 31.52
CA LEU A 63 -7.89 -9.52 31.98
C LEU A 63 -6.84 -9.50 33.12
N ALA A 64 -6.88 -10.51 34.00
CA ALA A 64 -5.99 -10.63 35.15
C ALA A 64 -4.50 -10.72 34.74
N PRO A 65 -3.56 -10.13 35.51
CA PRO A 65 -2.14 -10.03 35.14
C PRO A 65 -1.45 -11.39 34.89
N LYS A 66 -1.93 -12.46 35.54
CA LYS A 66 -1.35 -13.81 35.47
C LYS A 66 -1.64 -14.48 34.13
N ASP A 67 -2.86 -14.32 33.62
CA ASP A 67 -3.28 -14.89 32.33
C ASP A 67 -2.58 -14.16 31.17
N ARG A 68 -2.40 -12.83 31.30
CA ARG A 68 -1.64 -12.01 30.34
C ARG A 68 -0.20 -12.54 30.12
N LEU A 69 0.48 -12.89 31.22
CA LEU A 69 1.85 -13.41 31.16
C LEU A 69 1.91 -14.78 30.49
N MET A 70 0.93 -15.65 30.77
CA MET A 70 0.84 -16.98 30.17
C MET A 70 0.67 -16.90 28.65
N TYR A 71 -0.25 -16.08 28.16
CA TYR A 71 -0.45 -15.87 26.72
C TYR A 71 0.79 -15.28 26.03
N LEU A 72 1.49 -14.34 26.67
CA LEU A 72 2.73 -13.77 26.12
C LEU A 72 3.86 -14.81 26.00
N LEU A 73 3.93 -15.75 26.95
CA LEU A 73 4.87 -16.87 26.90
C LEU A 73 4.48 -17.92 25.85
N GLU A 74 3.21 -18.05 25.50
CA GLU A 74 2.74 -19.00 24.48
C GLU A 74 3.04 -18.51 23.05
N TYR A 75 2.85 -17.22 22.76
CA TYR A 75 3.09 -16.65 21.43
C TYR A 75 4.54 -16.24 21.15
N SER A 76 5.42 -16.22 22.15
CA SER A 76 6.83 -15.87 21.98
C SER A 76 7.71 -17.09 21.67
N ARG A 77 8.58 -16.96 20.67
CA ARG A 77 9.52 -18.02 20.29
C ARG A 77 10.89 -17.78 20.97
N PRO A 78 11.57 -18.83 21.48
CA PRO A 78 12.91 -18.68 22.04
C PRO A 78 13.92 -18.36 20.93
N THR A 79 14.77 -17.36 21.16
CA THR A 79 15.80 -16.93 20.21
C THR A 79 17.14 -17.59 20.57
N GLY A 80 17.60 -18.51 19.73
CA GLY A 80 18.92 -19.14 19.86
C GLY A 80 19.05 -20.17 20.98
N THR A 81 20.29 -20.40 21.45
CA THR A 81 20.64 -21.42 22.47
C THR A 81 20.25 -21.04 23.91
N ASN A 82 19.89 -19.78 24.16
CA ASN A 82 19.48 -19.29 25.48
C ASN A 82 17.95 -19.20 25.59
N LYS A 83 17.35 -20.15 26.35
CA LYS A 83 15.89 -20.25 26.55
C LYS A 83 15.22 -19.05 27.25
N LYS A 84 16.01 -18.12 27.81
CA LYS A 84 15.52 -16.90 28.48
C LYS A 84 15.26 -15.74 27.52
N LEU A 85 15.89 -15.72 26.35
CA LEU A 85 15.70 -14.65 25.37
C LEU A 85 14.55 -15.05 24.43
N ARG A 86 13.44 -14.32 24.49
CA ARG A 86 12.24 -14.61 23.70
C ARG A 86 11.98 -13.46 22.73
N SER A 87 11.69 -13.78 21.47
CA SER A 87 11.34 -12.79 20.45
C SER A 87 9.94 -13.04 19.87
N LEU A 88 9.31 -11.95 19.44
CA LEU A 88 8.05 -11.98 18.71
C LEU A 88 8.37 -11.96 17.21
N VAL A 89 8.12 -13.08 16.52
CA VAL A 89 8.35 -13.17 15.08
C VAL A 89 7.12 -12.62 14.36
N VAL A 90 7.23 -11.41 13.82
CA VAL A 90 6.16 -10.80 13.02
C VAL A 90 6.49 -11.00 11.54
N ASN A 91 5.64 -11.74 10.82
CA ASN A 91 5.74 -11.82 9.37
C ASN A 91 5.17 -10.53 8.75
N LYS A 92 6.06 -9.60 8.37
CA LYS A 92 5.66 -8.36 7.70
C LYS A 92 5.36 -8.66 6.23
N ASN A 93 4.09 -8.92 5.91
CA ASN A 93 3.66 -8.92 4.52
C ASN A 93 3.66 -7.47 3.97
N ILE A 94 4.77 -7.12 3.31
CA ILE A 94 5.01 -5.78 2.73
C ILE A 94 3.98 -5.41 1.65
N TYR A 95 3.26 -6.37 1.10
CA TYR A 95 2.30 -6.20 0.01
C TYR A 95 0.85 -6.07 0.50
N HIS A 96 0.60 -6.21 1.79
CA HIS A 96 -0.75 -6.10 2.35
C HIS A 96 -1.24 -4.65 2.25
N ASN A 97 -2.34 -4.39 1.51
CA ASN A 97 -2.90 -3.07 1.15
C ASN A 97 -2.14 -2.25 0.09
N LYS A 98 -1.21 -2.83 -0.68
CA LYS A 98 -0.66 -2.15 -1.86
C LYS A 98 -1.51 -2.48 -3.09
N ASP A 99 -1.73 -1.50 -3.95
CA ASP A 99 -2.39 -1.74 -5.23
C ASP A 99 -1.57 -2.72 -6.07
N PRO A 100 -2.22 -3.58 -6.88
CA PRO A 100 -1.54 -4.59 -7.67
C PRO A 100 -0.45 -4.01 -8.57
N GLU A 101 -0.62 -2.80 -9.08
CA GLU A 101 0.39 -2.07 -9.87
C GLU A 101 1.59 -1.59 -9.05
N GLU A 102 1.37 -1.15 -7.80
CA GLU A 102 2.45 -0.75 -6.88
C GLU A 102 3.23 -1.99 -6.39
N ILE A 103 2.54 -3.11 -6.22
CA ILE A 103 3.15 -4.43 -5.95
C ILE A 103 4.06 -4.83 -7.12
N ALA A 104 3.59 -4.70 -8.36
CA ALA A 104 4.36 -5.03 -9.55
C ALA A 104 5.61 -4.14 -9.68
N ARG A 105 5.45 -2.81 -9.57
CA ARG A 105 6.58 -1.86 -9.62
C ARG A 105 7.63 -2.12 -8.53
N SER A 106 7.19 -2.33 -7.29
CA SER A 106 8.12 -2.60 -6.18
C SER A 106 8.82 -3.96 -6.28
N LYS A 107 8.19 -4.97 -6.93
CA LYS A 107 8.86 -6.24 -7.26
C LYS A 107 9.88 -6.06 -8.38
N GLU A 108 9.54 -5.28 -9.40
CA GLU A 108 10.43 -5.00 -10.54
C GLU A 108 11.67 -4.20 -10.10
N GLU A 109 11.50 -3.16 -9.29
CA GLU A 109 12.61 -2.38 -8.72
C GLU A 109 13.54 -3.25 -7.87
N LYS A 110 12.98 -4.14 -7.03
CA LYS A 110 13.76 -5.09 -6.24
C LYS A 110 14.51 -6.06 -7.14
N ALA A 111 13.87 -6.58 -8.19
CA ALA A 111 14.51 -7.48 -9.15
C ALA A 111 15.67 -6.79 -9.88
N LYS A 112 15.49 -5.53 -10.32
CA LYS A 112 16.54 -4.72 -10.94
C LYS A 112 17.72 -4.51 -10.01
N LYS A 113 17.47 -4.14 -8.75
CA LYS A 113 18.54 -4.00 -7.72
C LYS A 113 19.30 -5.30 -7.49
N VAL A 114 18.61 -6.43 -7.39
CA VAL A 114 19.26 -7.75 -7.22
C VAL A 114 20.13 -8.10 -8.43
N ILE A 115 19.66 -7.83 -9.65
CA ILE A 115 20.44 -8.06 -10.87
C ILE A 115 21.67 -7.16 -10.90
N GLU A 116 21.54 -5.88 -10.52
CA GLU A 116 22.64 -4.93 -10.46
C GLU A 116 23.69 -5.33 -9.40
N GLU A 117 23.25 -5.72 -8.20
CA GLU A 117 24.12 -6.26 -7.15
C GLU A 117 24.87 -7.51 -7.63
N ARG A 118 24.18 -8.45 -8.30
CA ARG A 118 24.81 -9.65 -8.87
C ARG A 118 25.87 -9.30 -9.92
N LYS A 119 25.58 -8.34 -10.82
CA LYS A 119 26.55 -7.86 -11.82
C LYS A 119 27.77 -7.19 -11.15
N ALA A 120 27.55 -6.39 -10.12
CA ALA A 120 28.61 -5.74 -9.36
C ALA A 120 29.50 -6.77 -8.63
N LEU A 121 28.89 -7.79 -8.01
CA LEU A 121 29.62 -8.89 -7.37
C LEU A 121 30.45 -9.68 -8.37
N LEU A 122 29.89 -10.01 -9.54
CA LEU A 122 30.62 -10.71 -10.61
C LEU A 122 31.80 -9.88 -11.11
N LYS A 123 31.64 -8.57 -11.35
CA LYS A 123 32.76 -7.70 -11.72
C LYS A 123 33.86 -7.67 -10.65
N ARG A 124 33.49 -7.62 -9.36
CA ARG A 124 34.47 -7.70 -8.26
C ARG A 124 35.20 -9.05 -8.27
N ARG A 125 34.48 -10.16 -8.44
CA ARG A 125 35.07 -11.51 -8.53
C ARG A 125 35.99 -11.66 -9.73
N LEU A 126 35.62 -11.14 -10.90
CA LEU A 126 36.44 -11.16 -12.11
C LEU A 126 37.72 -10.34 -11.94
N LYS A 127 37.63 -9.16 -11.32
CA LYS A 127 38.79 -8.31 -11.03
C LYS A 127 39.75 -9.02 -10.06
N VAL A 128 39.24 -9.64 -9.00
CA VAL A 128 40.06 -10.42 -8.05
C VAL A 128 40.70 -11.63 -8.74
N CYS A 129 39.96 -12.36 -9.57
CA CYS A 129 40.48 -13.53 -10.29
C CYS A 129 41.52 -13.13 -11.34
N GLY A 130 41.31 -12.01 -12.04
CA GLY A 130 42.27 -11.43 -12.97
C GLY A 130 43.56 -11.01 -12.26
N ILE A 131 43.47 -10.29 -11.15
CA ILE A 131 44.64 -9.93 -10.33
C ILE A 131 45.38 -11.19 -9.85
N HIS A 132 44.65 -12.21 -9.41
CA HIS A 132 45.22 -13.49 -8.99
C HIS A 132 45.90 -14.24 -10.15
N TRP A 133 45.34 -14.17 -11.37
CA TRP A 133 45.94 -14.74 -12.58
C TRP A 133 47.22 -14.00 -12.99
N TYR A 134 47.24 -12.65 -12.96
CA TYR A 134 48.46 -11.88 -13.20
C TYR A 134 49.55 -12.17 -12.18
N PHE A 135 49.18 -12.41 -10.92
CA PHE A 135 50.11 -12.81 -9.86
C PHE A 135 50.66 -14.23 -10.07
N LEU A 136 49.84 -15.17 -10.55
CA LEU A 136 50.26 -16.55 -10.86
C LEU A 136 51.10 -16.67 -12.13
N VAL A 137 50.84 -15.84 -13.15
CA VAL A 137 51.54 -15.88 -14.44
C VAL A 137 52.84 -15.07 -14.43
N GLY A 138 53.16 -14.38 -13.32
CA GLY A 138 54.51 -13.85 -13.09
C GLY A 138 54.94 -12.77 -14.08
N LEU A 139 54.06 -11.81 -14.39
CA LEU A 139 54.52 -10.55 -14.99
C LEU A 139 55.07 -9.63 -13.88
N SER A 140 56.36 -9.78 -13.60
CA SER A 140 57.26 -8.74 -13.07
C SER A 140 58.26 -8.37 -14.15
#